data_AF-A0A2Z3QZA3-F1
#
_entry.id   AF-A0A2Z3QZA3-F1
#
_cell.length_a   1.000
_cell.length_b   1.000
_cell.length_c   1.000
_cell.angle_alpha   90.00
_cell.angle_beta   90.00
_cell.angle_gamma   90.00
#
_symmetry.space_group_name_H-M   'P 1'
#
loop_
_entity.id
_entity.type
_entity.pdbx_description
1 polymer ?
#
loop_
_entity_poly.entity_id
_entity_poly.type
_entity_poly.pdbx_seq_one_letter_code
_entity_poly.pdbx_strand_id
1 'polypeptide(L)'
;MFLAVWRPQGKAGGENDPAALIATLEQFFTMLAELDERHGREAALPDDDATRLGNTGLLTLAELSEIGQQLGLAKAKAELERLAVSIGDWIMRHHGHVRALDPIVNGLAVMANELHEPAALEDMTAFMGKLMQATASDIAADPDKSDDGRPWRILQLNRAIVATRSYNTELMSRVFDDLIQGLPGDAKDFFREGMRQMEVVQYPARVRAVMTHYFQALAQNSLH
;
A
#
# COMPACT_ATOMS: atom_id res chain seq x y z
N MET A 1 0.71 -14.49 -8.82
CA MET A 1 0.67 -13.06 -9.19
C MET A 1 1.45 -12.31 -8.13
N PHE A 2 2.58 -11.69 -8.50
CA PHE A 2 3.39 -10.90 -7.57
C PHE A 2 2.78 -9.51 -7.41
N LEU A 3 2.84 -8.95 -6.20
CA LEU A 3 2.43 -7.57 -5.97
C LEU A 3 3.46 -6.61 -6.55
N ALA A 4 2.98 -5.47 -7.04
CA ALA A 4 3.84 -4.42 -7.55
C ALA A 4 4.45 -3.64 -6.38
N VAL A 5 5.73 -3.33 -6.49
CA VAL A 5 6.46 -2.43 -5.58
C VAL A 5 6.62 -1.11 -6.33
N TRP A 6 6.38 0.01 -5.66
CA TRP A 6 6.67 1.32 -6.22
C TRP A 6 8.19 1.47 -6.37
N ARG A 7 8.63 2.10 -7.47
CA ARG A 7 10.04 2.43 -7.67
C ARG A 7 10.15 3.87 -8.10
N PRO A 8 10.97 4.70 -7.43
CA PRO A 8 11.16 6.08 -7.86
C PRO A 8 11.81 6.11 -9.24
N GLN A 9 11.30 6.96 -10.14
CA GLN A 9 11.99 7.31 -11.39
C GLN A 9 12.86 8.56 -11.14
N GLY A 10 14.19 8.37 -11.07
CA GLY A 10 15.17 9.48 -11.06
C GLY A 10 15.62 9.92 -9.66
N LYS A 11 16.94 10.18 -9.57
CA LYS A 11 17.77 10.25 -8.35
C LYS A 11 17.35 11.31 -7.33
N ALA A 12 17.31 10.89 -6.06
CA ALA A 12 17.77 11.73 -4.96
C ALA A 12 19.06 11.11 -4.40
N GLY A 13 20.20 11.72 -4.74
CA GLY A 13 21.41 11.53 -3.97
C GLY A 13 21.19 12.14 -2.60
N GLY A 14 21.18 11.30 -1.57
CA GLY A 14 21.14 11.73 -0.18
C GLY A 14 22.54 11.65 0.40
N GLU A 15 23.16 12.80 0.58
CA GLU A 15 24.38 13.04 1.33
C GLU A 15 24.13 12.89 2.85
N ASN A 16 23.27 11.92 3.25
CA ASN A 16 22.82 11.72 4.62
C ASN A 16 23.53 10.49 5.22
N ASP A 17 24.27 10.73 6.30
CA ASP A 17 24.92 9.69 7.09
C ASP A 17 23.87 8.68 7.62
N PRO A 18 23.98 7.38 7.28
CA PRO A 18 23.07 6.36 7.79
C PRO A 18 22.93 6.37 9.32
N ALA A 19 24.00 6.71 10.04
CA ALA A 19 23.97 6.80 11.50
C ALA A 19 23.04 7.93 11.99
N ALA A 20 23.02 9.07 11.30
CA ALA A 20 22.14 10.19 11.63
C ALA A 20 20.66 9.86 11.35
N LEU A 21 20.38 9.14 10.26
CA LEU A 21 19.03 8.67 9.94
C LEU A 21 18.53 7.66 10.99
N ILE A 22 19.39 6.72 11.41
CA ILE A 22 19.07 5.77 12.48
C ILE A 22 18.76 6.51 13.78
N ALA A 23 19.62 7.45 14.19
CA ALA A 23 19.39 8.24 15.41
C ALA A 23 18.09 9.05 15.35
N THR A 24 17.74 9.57 14.16
CA THR A 24 16.47 10.28 13.94
C THR A 24 15.28 9.35 14.09
N LEU A 25 15.36 8.12 13.54
CA LEU A 25 14.31 7.11 13.69
C LEU A 25 14.16 6.64 15.15
N GLU A 26 15.25 6.48 15.89
CA GLU A 26 15.21 6.12 17.31
C GLU A 26 14.49 7.20 18.15
N GLN A 27 14.82 8.47 17.90
CA GLN A 27 14.12 9.60 18.54
C GLN A 27 12.65 9.64 18.13
N PHE A 28 12.35 9.41 16.85
CA PHE A 28 10.99 9.33 16.34
C PHE A 28 10.17 8.24 17.04
N PHE A 29 10.66 7.01 17.14
CA PHE A 29 9.95 5.93 17.83
C PHE A 29 9.75 6.21 19.32
N THR A 30 10.72 6.87 19.96
CA THR A 30 10.58 7.33 21.35
C THR A 30 9.43 8.33 21.48
N MET A 31 9.35 9.31 20.57
CA MET A 31 8.24 10.29 20.56
C MET A 31 6.89 9.64 20.32
N LEU A 32 6.79 8.64 19.42
CA LEU A 32 5.54 7.91 19.21
C LEU A 32 5.06 7.22 20.49
N ALA A 33 5.97 6.55 21.21
CA ALA A 33 5.65 5.87 22.46
C ALA A 33 5.19 6.85 23.55
N GLU A 34 5.84 8.01 23.68
CA GLU A 34 5.43 9.05 24.63
C GLU A 34 4.04 9.63 24.31
N LEU A 35 3.70 9.78 23.03
CA LEU A 35 2.38 10.26 22.59
C LEU A 35 1.30 9.20 22.87
N ASP A 36 1.58 7.93 22.58
CA ASP A 36 0.70 6.80 22.91
C ASP A 36 0.42 6.74 24.41
N GLU A 37 1.43 6.94 25.26
CA GLU A 37 1.28 6.94 26.72
C GLU A 37 0.50 8.15 27.22
N ARG A 38 0.73 9.33 26.65
CA ARG A 38 0.12 10.59 27.10
C ARG A 38 -1.35 10.71 26.68
N HIS A 39 -1.67 10.31 25.45
CA HIS A 39 -2.98 10.53 24.84
C HIS A 39 -3.81 9.24 24.71
N GLY A 40 -3.17 8.07 24.83
CA GLY A 40 -3.79 6.77 24.54
C GLY A 40 -3.62 6.37 23.07
N ARG A 41 -3.49 5.06 22.83
CA ARG A 41 -3.09 4.46 21.53
C ARG A 41 -4.06 4.66 20.35
N GLU A 42 -5.25 5.18 20.62
CA GLU A 42 -6.33 5.37 19.64
C GLU A 42 -6.91 6.80 19.67
N ALA A 43 -6.33 7.70 20.47
CA ALA A 43 -6.85 9.05 20.58
C ALA A 43 -6.32 9.94 19.46
N ALA A 44 -7.17 10.83 18.94
CA ALA A 44 -6.72 11.88 18.04
C ALA A 44 -5.65 12.75 18.72
N LEU A 45 -4.56 13.02 18.00
CA LEU A 45 -3.49 13.90 18.49
C LEU A 45 -3.78 15.37 18.11
N PRO A 46 -3.34 16.33 18.94
CA PRO A 46 -3.49 17.76 18.65
C PRO A 46 -2.65 18.17 17.43
N ASP A 47 -3.01 19.33 16.85
CA ASP A 47 -2.21 20.06 15.85
C ASP A 47 -1.70 19.25 14.65
N ASP A 48 -2.45 18.21 14.25
CA ASP A 48 -2.09 17.31 13.16
C ASP A 48 -0.75 16.59 13.37
N ASP A 49 -0.34 16.41 14.65
CA ASP A 49 0.95 15.79 15.01
C ASP A 49 1.09 14.37 14.45
N ALA A 50 -0.01 13.61 14.42
CA ALA A 50 -0.04 12.27 13.81
C ALA A 50 0.40 12.31 12.34
N THR A 51 -0.19 13.21 11.56
CA THR A 51 0.17 13.44 10.16
C THR A 51 1.61 13.92 10.06
N ARG A 52 1.97 14.99 10.76
CA ARG A 52 3.30 15.62 10.61
C ARG A 52 4.43 14.67 11.00
N LEU A 53 4.39 14.12 12.22
CA LEU A 53 5.44 13.24 12.72
C LEU A 53 5.49 11.94 11.93
N GLY A 54 4.33 11.30 11.70
CA GLY A 54 4.27 10.04 10.98
C GLY A 54 4.81 10.14 9.55
N ASN A 55 4.44 11.20 8.82
CA ASN A 55 4.96 11.40 7.47
C ASN A 55 6.47 11.72 7.44
N THR A 56 6.99 12.46 8.43
CA THR A 56 8.45 12.63 8.57
C THR A 56 9.13 11.28 8.82
N GLY A 57 8.63 10.47 9.74
CA GLY A 57 9.18 9.14 10.01
C GLY A 57 9.17 8.22 8.79
N LEU A 58 8.09 8.26 7.98
CA LEU A 58 8.01 7.50 6.72
C LEU A 58 9.07 7.93 5.71
N LEU A 59 9.31 9.23 5.54
CA LEU A 59 10.34 9.74 4.63
C LEU A 59 11.75 9.38 5.10
N THR A 60 12.06 9.53 6.39
CA THR A 60 13.36 9.13 6.96
C THR A 60 13.61 7.63 6.80
N LEU A 61 12.57 6.82 7.01
CA LEU A 61 12.66 5.37 6.83
C LEU A 61 12.87 5.00 5.35
N ALA A 62 12.21 5.71 4.42
CA ALA A 62 12.41 5.52 2.98
C ALA A 62 13.86 5.80 2.57
N GLU A 63 14.45 6.90 3.04
CA GLU A 63 15.86 7.22 2.80
C GLU A 63 16.79 6.10 3.30
N LEU A 64 16.56 5.60 4.52
CA LEU A 64 17.36 4.51 5.08
C LEU A 64 17.17 3.19 4.31
N SER A 65 15.95 2.93 3.83
CA SER A 65 15.62 1.76 3.00
C SER A 65 16.37 1.80 1.66
N GLU A 66 16.45 2.98 1.02
CA GLU A 66 17.21 3.19 -0.21
C GLU A 66 18.71 2.98 -0.01
N ILE A 67 19.28 3.45 1.12
CA ILE A 67 20.68 3.15 1.47
C ILE A 67 20.88 1.65 1.64
N GLY A 68 19.97 0.97 2.36
CA GLY A 68 19.99 -0.49 2.50
C GLY A 68 19.97 -1.21 1.16
N GLN A 69 19.18 -0.73 0.19
CA GLN A 69 19.16 -1.25 -1.18
C GLN A 69 20.50 -1.05 -1.88
N GLN A 70 21.07 0.16 -1.82
CA GLN A 70 22.35 0.49 -2.47
C GLN A 70 23.51 -0.35 -1.93
N LEU A 71 23.46 -0.71 -0.63
CA LEU A 71 24.44 -1.58 0.02
C LEU A 71 24.15 -3.08 -0.17
N GLY A 72 23.09 -3.46 -0.90
CA GLY A 72 22.72 -4.86 -1.14
C GLY A 72 22.14 -5.58 0.10
N LEU A 73 21.71 -4.84 1.12
CA LEU A 73 21.18 -5.35 2.38
C LEU A 73 19.68 -5.66 2.27
N ALA A 74 19.32 -6.62 1.41
CA ALA A 74 17.92 -6.94 1.09
C ALA A 74 17.04 -7.26 2.31
N LYS A 75 17.61 -7.97 3.31
CA LYS A 75 16.88 -8.27 4.55
C LYS A 75 16.59 -7.01 5.36
N ALA A 76 17.58 -6.13 5.53
CA ALA A 76 17.40 -4.89 6.28
C ALA A 76 16.37 -3.97 5.59
N LYS A 77 16.45 -3.87 4.27
CA LYS A 77 15.45 -3.15 3.46
C LYS A 77 14.02 -3.67 3.72
N ALA A 78 13.82 -4.98 3.64
CA ALA A 78 12.50 -5.58 3.86
C ALA A 78 11.96 -5.31 5.28
N GLU A 79 12.81 -5.36 6.31
CA GLU A 79 12.41 -5.02 7.69
C GLU A 79 12.02 -3.54 7.83
N LEU A 80 12.78 -2.63 7.21
CA LEU A 80 12.42 -1.21 7.17
C LEU A 80 11.07 -1.01 6.48
N GLU A 81 10.85 -1.64 5.33
CA GLU A 81 9.56 -1.54 4.62
C GLU A 81 8.38 -2.05 5.46
N ARG A 82 8.55 -3.10 6.28
CA ARG A 82 7.50 -3.53 7.23
C ARG A 82 7.24 -2.49 8.32
N LEU A 83 8.28 -1.83 8.81
CA LEU A 83 8.14 -0.75 9.80
C LEU A 83 7.33 0.41 9.23
N ALA A 84 7.46 0.72 7.93
CA ALA A 84 6.62 1.75 7.29
C ALA A 84 5.12 1.44 7.41
N VAL A 85 4.70 0.16 7.29
CA VAL A 85 3.30 -0.25 7.50
C VAL A 85 2.84 0.01 8.93
N SER A 86 3.72 -0.23 9.92
CA SER A 86 3.43 0.03 11.33
C SER A 86 3.30 1.52 11.63
N ILE A 87 4.08 2.38 10.96
CA ILE A 87 3.93 3.83 11.06
C ILE A 87 2.63 4.29 10.40
N GLY A 88 2.28 3.73 9.23
CA GLY A 88 1.00 3.98 8.57
C GLY A 88 -0.20 3.65 9.47
N ASP A 89 -0.16 2.50 10.15
CA ASP A 89 -1.16 2.13 11.17
C ASP A 89 -1.21 3.15 12.32
N TRP A 90 -0.06 3.59 12.83
CA TRP A 90 0.00 4.61 13.89
C TRP A 90 -0.66 5.92 13.45
N ILE A 91 -0.36 6.42 12.25
CA ILE A 91 -1.00 7.62 11.70
C ILE A 91 -2.54 7.45 11.70
N MET A 92 -3.02 6.32 11.21
CA MET A 92 -4.46 6.04 11.12
C MET A 92 -5.15 5.95 12.50
N ARG A 93 -4.52 5.27 13.46
CA ARG A 93 -5.06 5.14 14.84
C ARG A 93 -5.20 6.47 15.54
N HIS A 94 -4.34 7.43 15.21
CA HIS A 94 -4.39 8.78 15.76
C HIS A 94 -5.14 9.78 14.86
N HIS A 95 -5.94 9.29 13.92
CA HIS A 95 -6.78 10.09 13.01
C HIS A 95 -5.99 11.08 12.12
N GLY A 96 -4.71 10.78 11.86
CA GLY A 96 -3.89 11.54 10.92
C GLY A 96 -4.10 11.14 9.46
N HIS A 97 -3.46 11.87 8.56
CA HIS A 97 -3.49 11.64 7.12
C HIS A 97 -2.14 11.15 6.60
N VAL A 98 -2.18 10.15 5.73
CA VAL A 98 -0.98 9.65 5.04
C VAL A 98 -0.71 10.51 3.81
N ARG A 99 0.47 11.13 3.78
CA ARG A 99 0.98 11.95 2.68
C ARG A 99 2.17 11.27 1.96
N ALA A 100 2.98 10.52 2.71
CA ALA A 100 4.06 9.68 2.18
C ALA A 100 3.58 8.24 1.99
N LEU A 101 2.83 8.00 0.90
CA LEU A 101 2.19 6.70 0.69
C LEU A 101 3.14 5.59 0.22
N ASP A 102 4.17 5.96 -0.55
CA ASP A 102 5.11 5.03 -1.17
C ASP A 102 5.73 4.00 -0.18
N PRO A 103 6.36 4.41 0.93
CA PRO A 103 7.03 3.46 1.83
C PRO A 103 6.06 2.41 2.40
N ILE A 104 4.81 2.82 2.63
CA ILE A 104 3.75 1.92 3.13
C ILE A 104 3.34 0.94 2.04
N VAL A 105 3.16 1.40 0.79
CA VAL A 105 2.80 0.53 -0.34
C VAL A 105 3.87 -0.53 -0.58
N ASN A 106 5.15 -0.18 -0.47
CA ASN A 106 6.26 -1.13 -0.59
C ASN A 106 6.26 -2.15 0.55
N GLY A 107 6.06 -1.69 1.79
CA GLY A 107 5.89 -2.56 2.94
C GLY A 107 4.73 -3.54 2.81
N LEU A 108 3.57 -3.06 2.33
CA LEU A 108 2.40 -3.90 2.07
C LEU A 108 2.69 -4.96 1.01
N ALA A 109 3.43 -4.61 -0.05
CA ALA A 109 3.84 -5.57 -1.07
C ALA A 109 4.76 -6.66 -0.49
N VAL A 110 5.74 -6.28 0.34
CA VAL A 110 6.61 -7.23 1.05
C VAL A 110 5.78 -8.17 1.92
N MET A 111 4.94 -7.62 2.80
CA MET A 111 4.13 -8.42 3.73
C MET A 111 3.18 -9.36 2.99
N ALA A 112 2.44 -8.85 2.01
CA ALA A 112 1.44 -9.64 1.34
C ALA A 112 2.04 -10.68 0.37
N ASN A 113 3.29 -10.51 -0.11
CA ASN A 113 3.98 -11.58 -0.85
C ASN A 113 4.33 -12.79 0.03
N GLU A 114 4.40 -12.62 1.35
CA GLU A 114 4.70 -13.69 2.31
C GLU A 114 3.44 -14.28 2.97
N LEU A 115 2.32 -13.57 2.91
CA LEU A 115 1.04 -14.05 3.42
C LEU A 115 0.41 -15.09 2.49
N HIS A 116 0.00 -16.21 3.07
CA HIS A 116 -0.64 -17.31 2.35
C HIS A 116 -2.03 -17.64 2.91
N GLU A 117 -2.29 -17.32 4.18
CA GLU A 117 -3.56 -17.64 4.82
C GLU A 117 -4.68 -16.73 4.31
N PRO A 118 -5.81 -17.28 3.83
CA PRO A 118 -6.93 -16.49 3.32
C PRO A 118 -7.40 -15.40 4.29
N ALA A 119 -7.60 -15.73 5.57
CA ALA A 119 -8.07 -14.78 6.57
C ALA A 119 -7.10 -13.59 6.75
N ALA A 120 -5.80 -13.85 6.80
CA ALA A 120 -4.80 -12.78 6.90
C ALA A 120 -4.76 -11.89 5.64
N LEU A 121 -5.03 -12.45 4.45
CA LEU A 121 -5.17 -11.67 3.22
C LEU A 121 -6.45 -10.82 3.22
N GLU A 122 -7.54 -11.28 3.84
CA GLU A 122 -8.75 -10.47 4.06
C GLU A 122 -8.47 -9.29 4.99
N ASP A 123 -7.79 -9.54 6.12
CA ASP A 123 -7.40 -8.48 7.06
C ASP A 123 -6.48 -7.45 6.40
N MET A 124 -5.51 -7.90 5.60
CA MET A 124 -4.64 -7.03 4.81
C MET A 124 -5.45 -6.20 3.82
N THR A 125 -6.42 -6.80 3.12
CA THR A 125 -7.28 -6.08 2.18
C THR A 125 -8.11 -5.00 2.88
N ALA A 126 -8.60 -5.29 4.09
CA ALA A 126 -9.33 -4.34 4.92
C ALA A 126 -8.42 -3.19 5.40
N PHE A 127 -7.20 -3.52 5.84
CA PHE A 127 -6.19 -2.52 6.21
C PHE A 127 -5.86 -1.59 5.04
N MET A 128 -5.62 -2.12 3.84
CA MET A 128 -5.37 -1.32 2.64
C MET A 128 -6.55 -0.39 2.31
N GLY A 129 -7.79 -0.83 2.55
CA GLY A 129 -8.97 0.01 2.41
C GLY A 129 -9.03 1.16 3.42
N LYS A 130 -8.65 0.91 4.69
CA LYS A 130 -8.53 1.97 5.71
C LYS A 130 -7.41 2.96 5.35
N LEU A 131 -6.28 2.46 4.87
CA LEU A 131 -5.16 3.28 4.40
C LEU A 131 -5.59 4.20 3.26
N MET A 132 -6.37 3.69 2.29
CA MET A 132 -6.93 4.51 1.22
C MET A 132 -7.80 5.65 1.75
N GLN A 133 -8.62 5.40 2.78
CA GLN A 133 -9.46 6.43 3.39
C GLN A 133 -8.65 7.48 4.18
N ALA A 134 -7.56 7.05 4.82
CA ALA A 134 -6.67 7.94 5.56
C ALA A 134 -5.62 8.64 4.68
N THR A 135 -5.54 8.31 3.39
CA THR A 135 -4.64 8.99 2.47
C THR A 135 -5.13 10.41 2.21
N ALA A 136 -4.21 11.38 2.25
CA ALA A 136 -4.54 12.78 2.02
C ALA A 136 -5.16 12.99 0.62
N SER A 137 -6.15 13.88 0.53
CA SER A 137 -6.99 14.04 -0.66
C SER A 137 -6.21 14.44 -1.91
N ASP A 138 -5.13 15.20 -1.77
CA ASP A 138 -4.26 15.61 -2.87
C ASP A 138 -3.43 14.44 -3.44
N ILE A 139 -3.07 13.47 -2.60
CA ILE A 139 -2.45 12.21 -3.03
C ILE A 139 -3.50 11.30 -3.68
N ALA A 140 -4.68 11.17 -3.07
CA ALA A 140 -5.77 10.34 -3.58
C ALA A 140 -6.40 10.88 -4.88
N ALA A 141 -6.30 12.18 -5.13
CA ALA A 141 -6.74 12.81 -6.38
C ALA A 141 -5.94 12.33 -7.59
N ASP A 142 -4.74 11.81 -7.37
CA ASP A 142 -3.92 11.14 -8.39
C ASP A 142 -3.75 11.95 -9.70
N PRO A 143 -3.32 13.23 -9.62
CA PRO A 143 -3.37 14.14 -10.76
C PRO A 143 -2.31 13.82 -11.82
N ASP A 144 -1.13 13.33 -11.42
CA ASP A 144 -0.06 12.96 -12.33
C ASP A 144 -0.17 11.49 -12.74
N LYS A 145 -0.78 11.26 -13.90
CA LYS A 145 -0.97 9.93 -14.49
C LYS A 145 0.11 9.56 -15.49
N SER A 146 1.20 10.34 -15.58
CA SER A 146 2.30 10.05 -16.50
C SER A 146 3.20 8.91 -16.01
N ASP A 147 3.20 8.65 -14.69
CA ASP A 147 3.91 7.54 -14.07
C ASP A 147 2.96 6.38 -13.72
N ASP A 148 3.14 5.25 -14.42
CA ASP A 148 2.45 3.99 -14.12
C ASP A 148 2.85 3.43 -12.75
N GLY A 149 4.02 3.84 -12.26
CA GLY A 149 4.59 3.44 -10.99
C GLY A 149 3.91 4.06 -9.79
N ARG A 150 3.17 5.18 -9.92
CA ARG A 150 2.72 6.03 -8.80
C ARG A 150 2.00 5.31 -7.63
N PRO A 151 2.22 5.71 -6.36
CA PRO A 151 1.86 4.89 -5.21
C PRO A 151 0.35 4.64 -5.04
N TRP A 152 -0.47 5.66 -5.34
CA TRP A 152 -1.93 5.54 -5.22
C TRP A 152 -2.50 4.47 -6.14
N ARG A 153 -2.02 4.43 -7.38
CA ARG A 153 -2.39 3.38 -8.33
C ARG A 153 -1.97 2.00 -7.84
N ILE A 154 -0.70 1.87 -7.45
CA ILE A 154 -0.14 0.60 -7.00
C ILE A 154 -0.88 0.07 -5.77
N LEU A 155 -1.26 0.93 -4.83
CA LEU A 155 -2.07 0.55 -3.67
C LEU A 155 -3.39 -0.10 -4.09
N GLN A 156 -4.13 0.53 -5.00
CA GLN A 156 -5.43 0.03 -5.46
C GLN A 156 -5.31 -1.29 -6.21
N LEU A 157 -4.34 -1.40 -7.12
CA LEU A 157 -4.08 -2.63 -7.84
C LEU A 157 -3.66 -3.76 -6.89
N ASN A 158 -2.73 -3.48 -5.97
CA ASN A 158 -2.29 -4.45 -4.98
C ASN A 158 -3.45 -4.91 -4.10
N ARG A 159 -4.35 -4.00 -3.68
CA ARG A 159 -5.54 -4.37 -2.90
C ARG A 159 -6.42 -5.36 -3.65
N ALA A 160 -6.64 -5.15 -4.95
CA ALA A 160 -7.39 -6.06 -5.80
C ALA A 160 -6.71 -7.43 -5.98
N ILE A 161 -5.38 -7.47 -6.08
CA ILE A 161 -4.60 -8.71 -6.13
C ILE A 161 -4.71 -9.48 -4.80
N VAL A 162 -4.53 -8.80 -3.67
CA VAL A 162 -4.63 -9.42 -2.33
C VAL A 162 -6.03 -9.96 -2.09
N ALA A 163 -7.08 -9.21 -2.43
CA ALA A 163 -8.47 -9.66 -2.35
C ALA A 163 -8.72 -10.90 -3.23
N THR A 164 -8.12 -10.97 -4.41
CA THR A 164 -8.22 -12.14 -5.29
C THR A 164 -7.56 -13.38 -4.66
N ARG A 165 -6.43 -13.19 -3.97
CA ARG A 165 -5.67 -14.28 -3.31
C ARG A 165 -6.34 -14.80 -2.05
N SER A 166 -7.24 -14.06 -1.42
CA SER A 166 -8.01 -14.56 -0.26
C SER A 166 -9.12 -15.56 -0.66
N TYR A 167 -9.47 -15.64 -1.94
CA TYR A 167 -10.58 -16.46 -2.46
C TYR A 167 -11.97 -16.12 -1.90
N ASN A 168 -12.10 -14.99 -1.19
CA ASN A 168 -13.37 -14.47 -0.69
C ASN A 168 -14.04 -13.67 -1.81
N THR A 169 -15.03 -14.28 -2.47
CA THR A 169 -15.68 -13.71 -3.66
C THR A 169 -16.47 -12.43 -3.37
N GLU A 170 -17.03 -12.29 -2.16
CA GLU A 170 -17.75 -11.07 -1.77
C GLU A 170 -16.79 -9.90 -1.53
N LEU A 171 -15.65 -10.17 -0.91
CA LEU A 171 -14.59 -9.18 -0.75
C LEU A 171 -14.01 -8.78 -2.12
N MET A 172 -13.76 -9.75 -3.00
CA MET A 172 -13.29 -9.50 -4.36
C MET A 172 -14.22 -8.56 -5.13
N SER A 173 -15.53 -8.83 -5.16
CA SER A 173 -16.50 -7.98 -5.85
C SER A 173 -16.46 -6.54 -5.34
N ARG A 174 -16.51 -6.34 -4.01
CA ARG A 174 -16.43 -4.99 -3.43
C ARG A 174 -15.15 -4.25 -3.83
N VAL A 175 -14.01 -4.94 -3.77
CA VAL A 175 -12.70 -4.35 -4.12
C VAL A 175 -12.61 -4.05 -5.63
N PHE A 176 -13.23 -4.86 -6.47
CA PHE A 176 -13.28 -4.65 -7.91
C PHE A 176 -14.19 -3.49 -8.30
N ASP A 177 -15.32 -3.30 -7.61
CA ASP A 177 -16.16 -2.11 -7.75
C ASP A 177 -15.37 -0.85 -7.38
N ASP A 178 -14.68 -0.87 -6.23
CA ASP A 178 -13.81 0.22 -5.78
C ASP A 178 -12.73 0.53 -6.84
N LEU A 179 -12.09 -0.50 -7.40
CA LEU A 179 -11.04 -0.35 -8.42
C LEU A 179 -11.56 0.30 -9.70
N ILE A 180 -12.75 -0.10 -10.17
CA ILE A 180 -13.36 0.49 -11.37
C ILE A 180 -13.70 1.96 -11.15
N GLN A 181 -14.19 2.31 -9.96
CA GLN A 181 -14.48 3.69 -9.60
C GLN A 181 -13.20 4.53 -9.49
N GLY A 182 -12.17 4.00 -8.82
CA GLY A 182 -10.93 4.72 -8.53
C GLY A 182 -9.97 4.81 -9.71
N LEU A 183 -9.88 3.76 -10.53
CA LEU A 183 -8.96 3.66 -11.67
C LEU A 183 -9.67 3.10 -12.92
N PRO A 184 -10.67 3.80 -13.49
CA PRO A 184 -11.44 3.30 -14.62
C PRO A 184 -10.59 2.99 -15.87
N GLY A 185 -9.48 3.72 -16.06
CA GLY A 185 -8.51 3.48 -17.14
C GLY A 185 -7.72 2.18 -16.96
N ASP A 186 -7.24 1.92 -15.74
CA ASP A 186 -6.41 0.75 -15.42
C ASP A 186 -7.23 -0.52 -15.21
N ALA A 187 -8.50 -0.40 -14.80
CA ALA A 187 -9.36 -1.53 -14.49
C ALA A 187 -9.44 -2.53 -15.66
N LYS A 188 -9.59 -2.05 -16.90
CA LYS A 188 -9.66 -2.93 -18.09
C LYS A 188 -8.41 -3.79 -18.25
N ASP A 189 -7.24 -3.18 -18.09
CA ASP A 189 -5.97 -3.88 -18.22
C ASP A 189 -5.75 -4.84 -17.06
N PHE A 190 -6.15 -4.46 -15.84
CA PHE A 190 -6.14 -5.31 -14.67
C PHE A 190 -6.96 -6.60 -14.87
N PHE A 191 -8.22 -6.51 -15.28
CA PHE A 191 -9.06 -7.70 -15.47
C PHE A 191 -8.60 -8.56 -16.64
N ARG A 192 -8.09 -7.94 -17.71
CA ARG A 192 -7.50 -8.67 -18.84
C ARG A 192 -6.30 -9.51 -18.40
N GLU A 193 -5.40 -8.92 -17.61
CA GLU A 193 -4.26 -9.67 -17.06
C GLU A 193 -4.71 -10.70 -16.03
N GLY A 194 -5.68 -10.37 -15.18
CA GLY A 194 -6.31 -11.30 -14.24
C GLY A 194 -6.80 -12.58 -14.93
N MET A 195 -7.51 -12.46 -16.05
CA MET A 195 -7.97 -13.62 -16.83
C MET A 195 -6.82 -14.50 -17.33
N ARG A 196 -5.74 -13.91 -17.85
CA ARG A 196 -4.55 -14.68 -18.28
C ARG A 196 -3.93 -15.45 -17.10
N GLN A 197 -3.85 -14.80 -15.94
CA GLN A 197 -3.29 -15.43 -14.74
C GLN A 197 -4.18 -16.56 -14.19
N MET A 198 -5.51 -16.45 -14.35
CA MET A 198 -6.46 -17.49 -13.93
C MET A 198 -6.28 -18.81 -14.71
N GLU A 199 -5.86 -18.74 -15.98
CA GLU A 199 -5.54 -19.91 -16.80
C GLU A 199 -4.29 -20.65 -16.32
N VAL A 200 -3.32 -19.89 -15.80
CA VAL A 200 -2.02 -20.42 -15.34
C VAL A 200 -2.08 -20.98 -13.91
N VAL A 201 -2.76 -20.27 -12.99
CA VAL A 201 -2.64 -20.51 -11.53
C VAL A 201 -3.72 -21.47 -10.97
N GLN A 202 -4.62 -21.99 -11.81
CA GLN A 202 -5.69 -22.95 -11.42
C GLN A 202 -6.54 -22.50 -10.20
N TYR A 203 -6.90 -21.21 -10.11
CA TYR A 203 -7.78 -20.69 -9.05
C TYR A 203 -9.12 -21.45 -8.93
N PRO A 204 -9.75 -21.50 -7.75
CA PRO A 204 -11.08 -22.12 -7.59
C PRO A 204 -12.12 -21.55 -8.57
N ALA A 205 -13.06 -22.39 -9.02
CA ALA A 205 -14.07 -22.01 -10.02
C ALA A 205 -14.88 -20.75 -9.61
N ARG A 206 -15.20 -20.61 -8.32
CA ARG A 206 -15.89 -19.43 -7.78
C ARG A 206 -15.10 -18.12 -7.96
N VAL A 207 -13.78 -18.16 -7.82
CA VAL A 207 -12.89 -17.00 -7.98
C VAL A 207 -12.79 -16.63 -9.46
N ARG A 208 -12.64 -17.63 -10.34
CA ARG A 208 -12.65 -17.43 -11.80
C ARG A 208 -13.97 -16.82 -12.28
N ALA A 209 -15.09 -17.24 -11.72
CA ALA A 209 -16.40 -16.71 -12.09
C ALA A 209 -16.51 -15.20 -11.80
N VAL A 210 -16.03 -14.74 -10.65
CA VAL A 210 -16.00 -13.30 -10.31
C VAL A 210 -15.10 -12.54 -11.29
N MET A 211 -13.85 -13.00 -11.50
CA MET A 211 -12.93 -12.35 -12.45
C MET A 211 -13.52 -12.26 -13.87
N THR A 212 -14.16 -13.34 -14.32
CA THR A 212 -14.81 -13.41 -15.65
C THR A 212 -15.98 -12.43 -15.76
N HIS A 213 -16.80 -12.32 -14.71
CA HIS A 213 -17.94 -11.41 -14.68
C HIS A 213 -17.49 -9.96 -14.90
N TYR A 214 -16.50 -9.49 -14.14
CA TYR A 214 -15.99 -8.11 -14.26
C TYR A 214 -15.28 -7.86 -15.59
N PHE A 215 -14.49 -8.83 -16.07
CA PHE A 215 -13.86 -8.74 -17.39
C PHE A 215 -14.90 -8.57 -18.51
N GLN A 216 -15.98 -9.36 -18.50
CA GLN A 216 -17.04 -9.29 -19.50
C GLN A 216 -17.85 -8.00 -19.41
N ALA A 217 -18.19 -7.56 -18.19
CA ALA A 217 -18.96 -6.33 -17.97
C ALA A 217 -18.23 -5.10 -18.55
N LEU A 218 -16.91 -4.99 -18.33
CA LEU A 218 -16.12 -3.88 -18.88
C LEU A 218 -15.91 -3.96 -20.39
N ALA A 219 -15.87 -5.17 -20.96
CA ALA A 219 -15.83 -5.34 -22.40
C ALA A 219 -17.13 -4.86 -23.08
N GLN A 220 -18.29 -5.14 -22.47
CA GLN A 220 -19.60 -4.70 -22.96
C GLN A 220 -19.78 -3.18 -22.85
N ASN A 221 -19.36 -2.58 -21.74
CA ASN A 221 -19.41 -1.12 -21.54
C ASN A 221 -18.44 -0.33 -22.44
N SER A 222 -17.49 -0.99 -23.12
CA SER A 222 -16.56 -0.34 -24.06
C SER A 222 -17.08 -0.27 -25.50
N LEU A 223 -18.22 -0.89 -25.79
CA LEU A 223 -18.83 -0.98 -27.12
C LEU A 223 -19.99 0.03 -27.33
N HIS A 224 -20.23 0.91 -26.36
CA HIS A 224 -21.20 2.00 -26.37
C HIS A 224 -20.52 3.34 -26.14
#